data_AF-T0Y1T8-F1
#
_entry.id   AF-T0Y1T8-F1
#
_cell.length_a   1.000
_cell.length_b   1.000
_cell.length_c   1.000
_cell.angle_alpha   90.00
_cell.angle_beta   90.00
_cell.angle_gamma   90.00
#
_symmetry.space_group_name_H-M   'P 1'
#
loop_
_entity.id
_entity.type
_entity.pdbx_description
1 polymer ?
#
loop_
_entity_poly.entity_id
_entity_poly.type
_entity_poly.pdbx_seq_one_letter_code
_entity_poly.pdbx_strand_id
1 'polypeptide(L)'
;LSAKEALDLLSSSAERAVKRPGTLFSVKEPVNVRIEFQNSGMADNCMLLPGITRKDAYSVEIEGSDIISAYKLFRVLVSLSSFYHGEY
;
A
#
# COMPACT_ATOMS: atom_id res chain seq x y z
N LEU A 1 -7.38 23.81 13.23
CA LEU A 1 -6.83 23.18 14.44
C LEU A 1 -5.50 23.83 14.74
N SER A 2 -5.41 24.52 15.87
CA SER A 2 -4.13 24.86 16.48
C SER A 2 -3.40 23.59 16.92
N ALA A 3 -2.08 23.67 17.12
CA ALA A 3 -1.29 22.55 17.62
C ALA A 3 -1.82 22.00 18.95
N LYS A 4 -2.32 22.89 19.82
CA LYS A 4 -2.93 22.52 21.10
C LYS A 4 -4.19 21.68 20.90
N GLU A 5 -5.12 22.15 20.07
CA GLU A 5 -6.37 21.43 19.81
C GLU A 5 -6.11 20.06 19.15
N ALA A 6 -5.07 19.94 18.31
CA ALA A 6 -4.68 18.66 17.72
C ALA A 6 -4.16 17.67 18.78
N LEU A 7 -3.34 18.15 19.73
CA LEU A 7 -2.81 17.32 20.81
C LEU A 7 -3.91 16.84 21.75
N ASP A 8 -4.84 17.73 22.11
CA ASP A 8 -6.01 17.39 22.95
C ASP A 8 -6.88 16.33 22.26
N LEU A 9 -7.05 16.44 20.94
CA LEU A 9 -7.81 15.48 20.14
C LEU A 9 -7.12 14.11 20.06
N LEU A 10 -5.80 14.07 19.87
CA LEU A 10 -5.01 12.82 19.88
C LEU A 10 -5.09 12.12 21.23
N SER A 11 -4.89 12.88 22.32
CA SER A 11 -4.87 12.35 23.69
C SER A 11 -6.22 11.75 24.06
N SER A 12 -7.30 12.50 23.87
CA SER A 12 -8.64 12.01 24.16
C SER A 12 -9.07 10.84 23.26
N SER A 13 -8.56 10.76 22.03
CA SER A 13 -8.86 9.64 21.12
C SER A 13 -8.11 8.37 21.50
N ALA A 14 -6.86 8.48 21.93
CA ALA A 14 -6.08 7.36 22.44
C ALA A 14 -6.72 6.75 23.69
N GLU A 15 -7.15 7.59 24.65
CA GLU A 15 -7.87 7.13 25.85
C GLU A 15 -9.14 6.35 25.52
N ARG A 16 -9.92 6.83 24.53
CA ARG A 16 -11.13 6.14 24.06
C ARG A 16 -10.80 4.83 23.35
N ALA A 17 -9.71 4.77 22.58
CA ALA A 17 -9.32 3.59 21.81
C ALA A 17 -8.93 2.43 22.72
N VAL A 18 -8.12 2.66 23.75
CA VAL A 18 -7.67 1.61 24.69
C VAL A 18 -8.82 0.99 25.47
N LYS A 19 -9.87 1.77 25.75
CA LYS A 19 -11.07 1.31 26.47
C LYS A 19 -12.02 0.49 25.60
N ARG A 20 -11.84 0.49 24.27
CA ARG A 20 -12.72 -0.22 23.33
C ARG A 20 -12.09 -1.57 22.96
N PRO A 21 -12.80 -2.70 23.14
CA PRO A 21 -12.32 -3.97 22.61
C PRO A 21 -12.31 -3.90 21.09
N GLY A 22 -11.14 -4.04 20.49
CA GLY A 22 -10.96 -4.18 19.05
C GLY A 22 -11.05 -5.65 18.62
N THR A 23 -11.38 -5.88 17.36
CA THR A 23 -11.20 -7.19 16.73
C THR A 23 -9.95 -7.18 15.88
N LEU A 24 -9.26 -8.32 15.81
CA LEU A 24 -8.13 -8.46 14.90
C LEU A 24 -8.61 -8.29 13.45
N PHE A 25 -7.93 -7.42 12.71
CA PHE A 25 -8.14 -7.33 11.27
C PHE A 25 -7.53 -8.59 10.62
N SER A 26 -8.37 -9.39 9.98
CA SER A 26 -7.98 -10.63 9.30
C SER A 26 -8.27 -10.49 7.81
N VAL A 27 -7.29 -10.86 6.99
CA VAL A 27 -7.37 -10.86 5.53
C VAL A 27 -7.48 -12.31 5.06
N LYS A 28 -8.32 -12.58 4.05
CA LYS A 28 -8.37 -13.90 3.43
C LYS A 28 -7.13 -14.12 2.58
N GLU A 29 -6.55 -15.31 2.70
CA GLU A 29 -5.39 -15.74 1.92
C GLU A 29 -5.85 -16.64 0.76
N PRO A 30 -5.18 -16.58 -0.41
CA PRO A 30 -4.06 -15.68 -0.74
C PRO A 30 -4.50 -14.21 -0.90
N VAL A 31 -3.56 -13.29 -0.73
CA VAL A 31 -3.82 -11.84 -0.76
C VAL A 31 -3.46 -11.28 -2.13
N ASN A 32 -4.47 -10.78 -2.84
CA ASN A 32 -4.29 -10.10 -4.10
C ASN A 32 -3.96 -8.61 -3.89
N VAL A 33 -2.81 -8.17 -4.39
CA VAL A 33 -2.35 -6.78 -4.29
C VAL A 33 -2.53 -6.11 -5.66
N ARG A 34 -3.47 -5.18 -5.73
CA ARG A 34 -3.66 -4.29 -6.88
C ARG A 34 -3.19 -2.87 -6.53
N ILE A 35 -2.36 -2.29 -7.39
CA ILE A 35 -1.89 -0.91 -7.25
C ILE A 35 -2.23 -0.14 -8.52
N GLU A 36 -2.84 1.02 -8.36
CA GLU A 36 -3.04 2.02 -9.40
C GLU A 36 -1.99 3.13 -9.24
N PHE A 37 -1.28 3.45 -10.31
CA PHE A 37 -0.21 4.45 -10.34
C PHE A 37 -0.65 5.75 -11.01
N GLN A 38 0.10 6.82 -10.79
CA GLN A 38 -0.22 8.15 -11.33
C GLN A 38 0.00 8.27 -12.85
N ASN A 39 0.89 7.46 -13.42
CA ASN A 39 1.16 7.43 -14.86
C ASN A 39 1.51 6.00 -15.32
N SER A 40 1.43 5.77 -16.62
CA SER A 40 1.64 4.44 -17.20
C SER A 40 3.08 3.95 -17.07
N GLY A 41 4.07 4.85 -17.08
CA GLY A 41 5.49 4.50 -16.94
C GLY A 41 5.82 3.85 -15.58
N MET A 42 5.17 4.31 -14.51
CA MET A 42 5.28 3.68 -13.19
C MET A 42 4.79 2.23 -13.19
N ALA A 43 3.68 1.96 -13.88
CA ALA A 43 3.15 0.62 -14.05
C ALA A 43 4.04 -0.23 -14.96
N ASP A 44 4.64 0.37 -16.00
CA ASP A 44 5.57 -0.30 -16.92
C ASP A 44 6.83 -0.77 -16.20
N ASN A 45 7.40 0.08 -15.34
CA ASN A 45 8.55 -0.26 -14.50
C ASN A 45 8.31 -1.50 -13.64
N CYS A 46 7.08 -1.66 -13.15
CA CYS A 46 6.73 -2.79 -12.31
C CYS A 46 6.75 -4.11 -13.10
N MET A 47 6.41 -4.10 -14.40
CA MET A 47 6.33 -5.31 -15.25
C MET A 47 7.63 -6.11 -15.35
N LEU A 48 8.75 -5.55 -14.88
CA LEU A 48 10.04 -6.26 -14.74
C LEU A 48 10.00 -7.39 -13.70
N LEU A 49 9.08 -7.32 -12.73
CA LEU A 49 8.94 -8.34 -11.69
C LEU A 49 8.08 -9.52 -12.22
N PRO A 50 8.59 -10.77 -12.14
CA PRO A 50 7.81 -11.94 -12.53
C PRO A 50 6.52 -12.11 -11.73
N GLY A 51 5.46 -12.60 -12.38
CA GLY A 51 4.18 -12.88 -11.75
C GLY A 51 3.23 -11.68 -11.66
N ILE A 52 3.63 -10.50 -12.12
CA ILE A 52 2.73 -9.35 -12.26
C ILE A 52 1.79 -9.52 -13.45
N THR A 53 0.53 -9.16 -13.26
CA THR A 53 -0.46 -8.97 -14.32
C THR A 53 -0.78 -7.50 -14.50
N ARG A 54 -0.63 -6.97 -15.73
CA ARG A 54 -1.16 -5.65 -16.11
C ARG A 54 -2.68 -5.71 -16.23
N LYS A 55 -3.40 -4.82 -15.55
CA LYS A 55 -4.89 -4.80 -15.60
C LYS A 55 -5.42 -3.74 -16.54
N ASP A 56 -4.77 -2.58 -16.58
CA ASP A 56 -5.12 -1.45 -17.42
C ASP A 56 -3.89 -0.54 -17.61
N ALA A 57 -4.06 0.68 -18.13
CA ALA A 57 -2.96 1.61 -18.39
C ALA A 57 -2.17 2.00 -17.12
N TYR A 58 -2.79 1.98 -15.94
CA TYR A 58 -2.24 2.52 -14.70
C TYR A 58 -2.14 1.49 -13.58
N SER A 59 -2.74 0.31 -13.74
CA SER A 59 -2.86 -0.69 -12.67
C SER A 59 -2.09 -1.98 -12.94
N VAL A 60 -1.42 -2.47 -11.90
CA VAL A 60 -0.79 -3.80 -11.86
C VAL A 60 -1.35 -4.63 -10.71
N GLU A 61 -1.28 -5.95 -10.85
CA GLU A 61 -1.75 -6.90 -9.84
C GLU A 61 -0.73 -8.02 -9.62
N ILE A 62 -0.57 -8.44 -8.37
CA ILE A 62 0.25 -9.61 -7.99
C ILE A 62 -0.35 -10.30 -6.75
N GLU A 63 -0.19 -11.62 -6.65
CA GLU A 63 -0.66 -12.41 -5.51
C GLU A 63 0.46 -12.68 -4.52
N GLY A 64 0.19 -12.48 -3.22
CA GLY A 64 1.02 -12.94 -2.11
C GLY A 64 0.36 -14.07 -1.35
N SER A 65 1.14 -15.07 -0.91
CA SER A 65 0.65 -16.24 -0.16
C SER A 65 -0.04 -15.89 1.15
N ASP A 66 0.41 -14.80 1.79
CA ASP A 66 -0.01 -14.32 3.10
C ASP A 66 0.13 -12.80 3.16
N ILE A 67 -0.38 -12.18 4.22
CA ILE A 67 -0.35 -10.71 4.36
C ILE A 67 1.07 -10.12 4.42
N ILE A 68 2.04 -10.86 4.95
CA ILE A 68 3.44 -10.41 5.05
C ILE A 68 4.07 -10.43 3.65
N SER A 69 3.85 -11.50 2.89
CA SER A 69 4.31 -11.66 1.52
C SER A 69 3.68 -10.61 0.60
N ALA A 70 2.37 -10.37 0.72
CA ALA A 70 1.68 -9.32 -0.01
C ALA A 70 2.22 -7.91 0.31
N TYR A 71 2.48 -7.59 1.59
CA TYR A 71 3.06 -6.30 1.95
C TYR A 71 4.50 -6.13 1.43
N LYS A 72 5.30 -7.19 1.41
CA LYS A 72 6.64 -7.17 0.79
C LYS A 72 6.54 -6.90 -0.72
N LEU A 73 5.64 -7.58 -1.43
CA LEU A 73 5.39 -7.36 -2.85
C LEU A 73 4.95 -5.93 -3.12
N PHE A 74 4.00 -5.41 -2.34
CA PHE A 74 3.58 -4.00 -2.40
C PHE A 74 4.77 -3.04 -2.30
N ARG A 75 5.67 -3.24 -1.31
CA ARG A 75 6.86 -2.38 -1.15
C ARG A 75 7.79 -2.45 -2.35
N VAL A 76 7.99 -3.64 -2.93
CA VAL A 76 8.79 -3.81 -4.15
C VAL A 76 8.17 -3.02 -5.31
N LEU A 77 6.86 -3.14 -5.53
CA LEU A 77 6.15 -2.39 -6.59
C LEU A 77 6.30 -0.88 -6.42
N VAL A 78 6.16 -0.36 -5.19
CA VAL A 78 6.37 1.07 -4.89
C VAL A 78 7.80 1.49 -5.21
N SER A 79 8.79 0.70 -4.83
CA SER A 79 10.19 0.98 -5.16
C SER A 79 10.45 0.95 -6.67
N LEU A 80 9.91 -0.03 -7.40
CA LEU A 80 10.06 -0.13 -8.86
C LEU A 80 9.39 1.05 -9.58
N SER A 81 8.22 1.46 -9.12
CA SER A 81 7.48 2.58 -9.69
C SER A 81 8.23 3.91 -9.59
N SER A 82 9.19 4.01 -8.66
CA SER A 82 10.01 5.20 -8.42
C SER A 82 11.28 5.25 -9.28
N PHE A 83 11.54 4.25 -10.15
CA PHE A 83 12.62 4.33 -11.13
C PHE A 83 12.33 5.45 -12.13
N TYR A 84 12.79 6.64 -11.76
CA TYR A 84 12.88 7.82 -12.61
C TYR A 84 13.70 7.44 -13.84
N HIS A 85 13.06 7.45 -15.02
CA HIS A 85 13.80 7.44 -16.27
C HIS A 85 14.42 8.82 -16.41
N GLY A 86 15.76 8.85 -16.44
CA GLY A 86 16.57 10.06 -16.38
C GLY A 86 16.12 11.13 -17.37
N GLU A 87 16.39 12.37 -16.98
CA GLU A 87 16.36 13.51 -17.90
C GLU A 87 17.15 13.15 -19.16
N TYR A 88 16.44 13.15 -20.29
CA TYR A 88 17.01 13.20 -21.63
C TYR A 88 16.67 14.56 -22.23
#